data_AF-A0A2M7A4D1-F1
#
_entry.id   AF-A0A2M7A4D1-F1
#
_cell.length_a   1.000
_cell.length_b   1.000
_cell.length_c   1.000
_cell.angle_alpha   90.00
_cell.angle_beta   90.00
_cell.angle_gamma   90.00
#
_symmetry.space_group_name_H-M   'P 1'
#
loop_
_entity.id
_entity.type
_entity.pdbx_description
1 polymer ?
#
loop_
_entity_poly.entity_id
_entity_poly.type
_entity_poly.pdbx_seq_one_letter_code
_entity_poly.pdbx_strand_id
1 'polypeptide(L)'
;AGTVVVVNITMSTAVDYSIYSGDWIFTLTITAGTIDVGEISTIGIKLNVSSDGSATFLVNQTYCGEMLVSGKFEGNKLTMSTNKDGWNCDGTICCTAQTTVTLTFSDKDNATGTFRGDSCCNSGWKEGSITLKRGIQPPPTTDTDKEQIKANFAAAVNAYNNKDINTLMSYFSQNYLDDGCDYNCEKADFEKEFADPNFKTVSYTINSITISGDKATMSITWGSGDTENIYWIKESGNWKMYGNQKKARVEVRTQNHNGTYFLDFRAAGKTITGGTVSGANISTTALTSDSGNEKWKALNGISSRPSIGDAYTFNLSYSDGTIGSLNTSVTGIVDSFSYIISPSNGSTVTTTTPTFSWTAATNIAYYSIYLADSQGNLIWYGHGIPSNTTSVVYNFDGDATQSLQSGQSYTWYIHTFDSNHNQGTASSATFIVQTSAKLKSQSNTQEGLVLQTYETVKLTYTTVKQKIVSTALSWWERIIG
;
A
#
# COMPACT_ATOMS: atom_id res chain seq x y z
N ALA A 1 -73.40 -38.62 36.99
CA ALA A 1 -73.55 -37.94 35.68
C ALA A 1 -72.37 -36.98 35.53
N GLY A 2 -71.30 -37.44 34.89
CA GLY A 2 -70.09 -36.65 34.66
C GLY A 2 -69.77 -36.72 33.17
N THR A 3 -69.90 -35.59 32.48
CA THR A 3 -69.57 -35.48 31.06
C THR A 3 -68.21 -34.81 30.97
N VAL A 4 -67.20 -35.57 30.55
CA VAL A 4 -65.88 -35.02 30.21
C VAL A 4 -65.98 -34.50 28.78
N VAL A 5 -65.81 -33.18 28.60
CA VAL A 5 -65.68 -32.55 27.29
C VAL A 5 -64.20 -32.54 26.95
N VAL A 6 -63.81 -33.31 25.93
CA VAL A 6 -62.46 -33.27 25.36
C VAL A 6 -62.46 -32.19 24.27
N VAL A 7 -61.73 -31.10 24.50
CA VAL A 7 -61.46 -30.07 23.48
C VAL A 7 -60.14 -30.40 22.82
N ASN A 8 -60.18 -30.85 21.56
CA ASN A 8 -58.99 -30.97 20.73
C ASN A 8 -58.64 -29.59 20.17
N ILE A 9 -57.60 -28.96 20.71
CA ILE A 9 -57.03 -27.73 20.13
C ILE A 9 -55.91 -28.17 19.18
N THR A 10 -56.17 -28.09 17.87
CA THR A 10 -55.14 -28.24 16.85
C THR A 10 -54.40 -26.92 16.69
N MET A 11 -53.21 -26.79 17.29
CA MET A 11 -52.33 -25.65 16.99
C MET A 11 -51.68 -25.89 15.61
N SER A 12 -52.23 -25.27 14.58
CA SER A 12 -51.55 -25.11 13.29
C SER A 12 -50.39 -24.13 13.49
N THR A 13 -49.14 -24.60 13.49
CA THR A 13 -48.00 -23.69 13.42
C THR A 13 -48.08 -22.93 12.09
N ALA A 14 -48.37 -21.63 12.16
CA ALA A 14 -48.33 -20.77 10.98
C ALA A 14 -46.92 -20.87 10.38
N VAL A 15 -46.83 -21.37 9.15
CA VAL A 15 -45.56 -21.39 8.40
C VAL A 15 -45.30 -19.95 7.98
N ASP A 16 -44.18 -19.38 8.42
CA ASP A 16 -43.75 -18.06 7.98
C ASP A 16 -43.07 -18.16 6.61
N TYR A 17 -43.79 -17.76 5.56
CA TYR A 17 -43.30 -17.79 4.19
C TYR A 17 -42.41 -16.58 3.82
N SER A 18 -42.27 -15.59 4.71
CA SER A 18 -41.46 -14.40 4.42
C SER A 18 -39.98 -14.72 4.19
N ILE A 19 -39.51 -15.88 4.69
CA ILE A 19 -38.15 -16.40 4.49
C ILE A 19 -37.76 -16.60 3.02
N TYR A 20 -38.75 -16.72 2.12
CA TYR A 20 -38.55 -16.89 0.67
C TYR A 20 -38.51 -15.56 -0.10
N SER A 21 -38.80 -14.43 0.54
CA SER A 21 -38.73 -13.11 -0.07
C SER A 21 -37.27 -12.73 -0.42
N GLY A 22 -37.07 -11.92 -1.46
CA GLY A 22 -35.75 -11.39 -1.85
C GLY A 22 -35.47 -11.40 -3.35
N ASP A 23 -34.22 -11.13 -3.70
CA ASP A 23 -33.74 -11.12 -5.09
C ASP A 23 -33.30 -12.53 -5.51
N TRP A 24 -33.80 -12.98 -6.67
CA TRP A 24 -33.55 -14.32 -7.20
C TRP A 24 -32.95 -14.23 -8.60
N ILE A 25 -31.96 -15.07 -8.87
CA ILE A 25 -31.41 -15.25 -10.22
C ILE A 25 -32.07 -16.47 -10.84
N PHE A 26 -32.69 -16.24 -11.99
CA PHE A 26 -33.41 -17.26 -12.71
C PHE A 26 -32.62 -17.72 -13.94
N THR A 27 -32.49 -19.03 -14.10
CA THR A 27 -32.05 -19.64 -15.36
C THR A 27 -33.21 -20.42 -15.95
N LEU A 28 -33.65 -19.99 -17.14
CA LEU A 28 -34.67 -20.69 -17.90
C LEU A 28 -34.04 -21.72 -18.83
N THR A 29 -34.49 -22.97 -18.74
CA THR A 29 -34.16 -23.99 -19.75
C THR A 29 -35.44 -24.42 -20.45
N ILE A 30 -35.62 -23.98 -21.69
CA ILE A 30 -36.78 -24.35 -22.51
C ILE A 30 -36.50 -25.72 -23.12
N THR A 31 -37.31 -26.72 -22.77
CA THR A 31 -37.07 -28.11 -23.17
C THR A 31 -37.84 -28.52 -24.43
N ALA A 32 -38.84 -27.75 -24.86
CA ALA A 32 -39.62 -28.02 -26.07
C ALA A 32 -40.13 -26.75 -26.79
N GLY A 33 -39.81 -26.65 -28.08
CA GLY A 33 -40.25 -25.58 -28.99
C GLY A 33 -39.23 -24.46 -29.17
N THR A 34 -39.08 -23.97 -30.40
CA THR A 34 -38.37 -22.72 -30.70
C THR A 34 -39.19 -21.55 -30.16
N ILE A 35 -38.63 -20.86 -29.17
CA ILE A 35 -39.03 -19.48 -28.88
C ILE A 35 -37.96 -18.61 -29.55
N ASP A 36 -38.38 -17.70 -30.42
CA ASP A 36 -37.51 -16.68 -31.01
C ASP A 36 -37.25 -15.56 -29.98
N VAL A 37 -36.82 -15.96 -28.78
CA VAL A 37 -36.21 -15.04 -27.80
C VAL A 37 -34.72 -15.19 -28.03
N GLY A 38 -34.12 -14.21 -28.71
CA GLY A 38 -32.68 -14.17 -28.93
C GLY A 38 -31.94 -14.49 -27.63
N GLU A 39 -31.06 -15.48 -27.71
CA GLU A 39 -30.09 -15.97 -26.71
C GLU A 39 -30.51 -15.89 -25.23
N ILE A 40 -30.59 -17.08 -24.61
CA ILE A 40 -30.85 -17.34 -23.18
C ILE A 40 -30.29 -16.22 -22.29
N SER A 41 -31.16 -15.31 -21.88
CA SER A 41 -30.82 -14.23 -20.97
C SER A 41 -31.15 -14.66 -19.55
N THR A 42 -30.15 -14.57 -18.68
CA THR A 42 -30.37 -14.56 -17.23
C THR A 42 -31.25 -13.36 -16.89
N ILE A 43 -32.43 -13.59 -16.31
CA ILE A 43 -33.33 -12.53 -15.87
C ILE A 43 -33.25 -12.45 -14.34
N GLY A 44 -32.90 -11.28 -13.80
CA GLY A 44 -33.03 -11.02 -12.37
C GLY A 44 -34.49 -10.73 -12.04
N ILE A 45 -35.05 -11.44 -11.05
CA ILE A 45 -36.42 -11.20 -10.57
C ILE A 45 -36.41 -10.95 -9.07
N LYS A 46 -37.30 -10.07 -8.61
CA LYS A 46 -37.54 -9.85 -7.18
C LYS A 46 -38.85 -10.52 -6.78
N LEU A 47 -38.74 -11.52 -5.91
CA LEU A 47 -39.88 -12.25 -5.37
C LEU A 47 -40.33 -11.60 -4.06
N ASN A 48 -41.51 -11.00 -4.05
CA ASN A 48 -42.12 -10.44 -2.85
C ASN A 48 -43.09 -11.47 -2.28
N VAL A 49 -42.77 -12.04 -1.11
CA VAL A 49 -43.61 -13.04 -0.41
C VAL A 49 -44.16 -12.44 0.88
N SER A 50 -45.48 -12.44 1.04
CA SER A 50 -46.15 -12.05 2.28
C SER A 50 -46.23 -13.20 3.27
N SER A 51 -46.50 -12.87 4.54
CA SER A 51 -46.59 -13.84 5.63
C SER A 51 -47.70 -14.88 5.46
N ASP A 52 -48.74 -14.59 4.68
CA ASP A 52 -49.82 -15.52 4.34
C ASP A 52 -49.48 -16.47 3.18
N GLY A 53 -48.24 -16.40 2.67
CA GLY A 53 -47.76 -17.21 1.55
C GLY A 53 -48.17 -16.68 0.19
N SER A 54 -48.78 -15.49 0.08
CA SER A 54 -48.99 -14.87 -1.23
C SER A 54 -47.65 -14.37 -1.78
N ALA A 55 -47.38 -14.60 -3.05
CA ALA A 55 -46.13 -14.18 -3.69
C ALA A 55 -46.41 -13.42 -4.98
N THR A 56 -45.60 -12.41 -5.25
CA THR A 56 -45.64 -11.65 -6.50
C THR A 56 -44.25 -11.38 -7.03
N PHE A 57 -44.09 -11.36 -8.35
CA PHE A 57 -42.91 -10.79 -8.99
C PHE A 57 -43.29 -10.11 -10.31
N LEU A 58 -42.47 -9.14 -10.70
CA LEU A 58 -42.62 -8.42 -11.97
C LEU A 58 -41.66 -9.05 -12.99
N VAL A 59 -42.19 -9.40 -14.15
CA VAL A 59 -41.38 -9.74 -15.32
C VAL A 59 -41.34 -8.51 -16.21
N ASN A 60 -40.18 -7.89 -16.30
CA ASN A 60 -39.98 -6.75 -17.20
C ASN A 60 -39.71 -7.29 -18.61
N GLN A 61 -40.64 -7.07 -19.54
CA GLN A 61 -40.48 -7.52 -20.92
C GLN A 61 -40.23 -6.33 -21.84
N THR A 62 -39.21 -6.46 -22.68
CA THR A 62 -38.65 -5.41 -23.55
C THR A 62 -39.68 -4.74 -24.47
N TYR A 63 -40.81 -5.39 -24.77
CA TYR A 63 -41.76 -4.94 -25.78
C TYR A 63 -43.18 -4.61 -25.27
N CYS A 64 -43.54 -5.01 -24.04
CA CYS A 64 -44.94 -4.98 -23.59
C CYS A 64 -45.16 -4.42 -22.18
N GLY A 65 -44.11 -3.90 -21.52
CA GLY A 65 -44.17 -3.41 -20.14
C GLY A 65 -44.01 -4.51 -19.09
N GLU A 66 -44.37 -4.19 -17.85
CA GLU A 66 -44.19 -5.09 -16.71
C GLU A 66 -45.41 -6.00 -16.52
N MET A 67 -45.15 -7.30 -16.36
CA MET A 67 -46.18 -8.30 -16.08
C MET A 67 -46.12 -8.71 -14.61
N LEU A 68 -47.21 -8.52 -13.87
CA LEU A 68 -47.34 -9.00 -12.50
C LEU A 68 -47.76 -10.47 -12.51
N VAL A 69 -46.86 -11.33 -12.05
CA VAL A 69 -47.16 -12.74 -11.77
C VAL A 69 -47.49 -12.85 -10.29
N SER A 70 -48.64 -13.43 -9.96
CA SER A 70 -49.06 -13.60 -8.56
C SER A 70 -49.39 -15.06 -8.27
N GLY A 71 -49.19 -15.51 -7.05
CA GLY A 71 -49.41 -16.89 -6.67
C GLY A 71 -49.44 -17.08 -5.17
N LYS A 72 -49.59 -18.34 -4.75
CA LYS A 72 -49.64 -18.70 -3.34
C LYS A 72 -48.83 -19.95 -3.04
N PHE A 73 -48.20 -19.96 -1.87
CA PHE A 73 -47.51 -21.11 -1.31
C PHE A 73 -48.51 -22.12 -0.74
N GLU A 74 -48.25 -23.39 -1.03
CA GLU A 74 -48.84 -24.56 -0.39
C GLU A 74 -47.69 -25.47 0.06
N GLY A 75 -47.27 -25.34 1.31
CA GLY A 75 -46.04 -25.99 1.79
C GLY A 75 -44.81 -25.41 1.09
N ASN A 76 -43.92 -26.25 0.58
CA ASN A 76 -42.73 -25.79 -0.16
C ASN A 76 -42.99 -25.53 -1.65
N LYS A 77 -44.26 -25.54 -2.09
CA LYS A 77 -44.65 -25.36 -3.49
C LYS A 77 -45.29 -23.98 -3.67
N LEU A 78 -44.77 -23.19 -4.60
CA LEU A 78 -45.36 -21.92 -5.02
C LEU A 78 -45.96 -22.10 -6.41
N THR A 79 -47.28 -21.93 -6.52
CA THR A 79 -47.97 -21.93 -7.82
C THR A 79 -48.39 -20.50 -8.11
N MET A 80 -47.92 -19.98 -9.24
CA MET A 80 -48.20 -18.62 -9.68
C MET A 80 -48.85 -18.63 -11.05
N SER A 81 -49.75 -17.70 -11.26
CA SER A 81 -50.37 -17.46 -12.55
C SER A 81 -50.30 -15.98 -12.88
N THR A 82 -50.15 -15.67 -14.16
CA THR A 82 -50.41 -14.33 -14.64
C THR A 82 -51.91 -14.04 -14.53
N ASN A 83 -52.24 -12.82 -14.14
CA ASN A 83 -53.61 -12.35 -14.33
C ASN A 83 -53.91 -12.41 -15.83
N LYS A 84 -55.15 -12.72 -16.18
CA LYS A 84 -55.62 -12.85 -17.55
C LYS A 84 -55.65 -11.46 -18.21
N ASP A 85 -54.48 -10.91 -18.52
CA ASP A 85 -54.33 -9.64 -19.22
C ASP A 85 -53.90 -9.93 -20.66
N GLY A 86 -54.55 -9.26 -21.61
CA GLY A 86 -54.46 -9.53 -23.03
C GLY A 86 -53.05 -9.29 -23.62
N TRP A 87 -52.69 -10.04 -24.68
CA TRP A 87 -51.48 -10.12 -25.56
C TRP A 87 -51.76 -10.43 -27.07
N ASN A 88 -51.44 -9.60 -28.08
CA ASN A 88 -51.81 -9.87 -29.51
C ASN A 88 -50.69 -9.60 -30.50
N CYS A 89 -50.76 -10.37 -31.59
CA CYS A 89 -49.74 -10.65 -32.59
C CYS A 89 -49.74 -9.66 -33.78
N ASP A 90 -50.57 -8.61 -33.77
CA ASP A 90 -50.76 -7.68 -34.91
C ASP A 90 -50.55 -6.18 -34.55
N GLY A 91 -50.01 -5.90 -33.37
CA GLY A 91 -49.63 -4.56 -32.95
C GLY A 91 -50.78 -3.62 -32.56
N THR A 92 -52.04 -4.08 -32.44
CA THR A 92 -53.15 -3.16 -32.13
C THR A 92 -54.05 -3.52 -30.93
N ILE A 93 -54.29 -4.77 -30.53
CA ILE A 93 -55.10 -5.08 -29.30
C ILE A 93 -54.78 -6.45 -28.71
N CYS A 94 -54.41 -6.54 -27.44
CA CYS A 94 -53.81 -7.72 -26.81
C CYS A 94 -54.80 -8.92 -26.43
N CYS A 95 -54.56 -10.20 -26.81
CA CYS A 95 -55.21 -11.51 -26.44
C CYS A 95 -54.65 -12.30 -25.22
N THR A 96 -55.49 -12.84 -24.34
CA THR A 96 -55.06 -13.38 -23.03
C THR A 96 -54.29 -14.72 -23.07
N ALA A 97 -53.01 -14.72 -22.65
CA ALA A 97 -52.26 -15.96 -22.38
C ALA A 97 -52.12 -16.20 -20.88
N GLN A 98 -52.55 -17.38 -20.42
CA GLN A 98 -52.32 -17.81 -19.04
C GLN A 98 -50.94 -18.47 -18.95
N THR A 99 -50.04 -17.87 -18.17
CA THR A 99 -48.79 -18.51 -17.80
C THR A 99 -48.93 -19.04 -16.39
N THR A 100 -48.68 -20.33 -16.21
CA THR A 100 -48.59 -20.97 -14.90
C THR A 100 -47.14 -21.31 -14.62
N VAL A 101 -46.63 -20.83 -13.48
CA VAL A 101 -45.31 -21.14 -12.96
C VAL A 101 -45.48 -21.95 -11.69
N THR A 102 -44.87 -23.12 -11.64
CA THR A 102 -44.85 -23.96 -10.42
C THR A 102 -43.43 -24.11 -9.96
N LEU A 103 -43.13 -23.63 -8.76
CA LEU A 103 -41.82 -23.74 -8.11
C LEU A 103 -41.94 -24.65 -6.90
N THR A 104 -40.91 -25.44 -6.65
CA THR A 104 -40.74 -26.28 -5.46
C THR A 104 -39.40 -25.93 -4.85
N PHE A 105 -39.45 -25.40 -3.63
CA PHE A 105 -38.29 -24.98 -2.86
C PHE A 105 -37.69 -26.22 -2.18
N SER A 106 -36.43 -26.50 -2.46
CA SER A 106 -35.68 -27.54 -1.73
C SER A 106 -35.14 -27.00 -0.41
N ASP A 107 -34.86 -25.70 -0.37
CA ASP A 107 -34.42 -24.95 0.82
C ASP A 107 -34.70 -23.44 0.62
N LYS A 108 -34.20 -22.61 1.54
CA LYS A 108 -34.40 -21.15 1.53
C LYS A 108 -33.73 -20.42 0.35
N ASP A 109 -32.77 -21.05 -0.32
CA ASP A 109 -31.92 -20.46 -1.35
C ASP A 109 -32.03 -21.17 -2.72
N ASN A 110 -32.76 -22.29 -2.81
CA ASN A 110 -32.88 -23.08 -4.04
C ASN A 110 -34.34 -23.49 -4.30
N ALA A 111 -34.79 -23.28 -5.54
CA ALA A 111 -36.07 -23.79 -6.03
C ALA A 111 -35.93 -24.32 -7.47
N THR A 112 -36.70 -25.35 -7.79
CA THR A 112 -36.83 -25.88 -9.15
C THR A 112 -38.29 -25.91 -9.52
N GLY A 113 -38.60 -25.87 -10.81
CA GLY A 113 -39.98 -25.74 -11.21
C GLY A 113 -40.24 -26.00 -12.67
N THR A 114 -41.48 -25.81 -13.04
CA THR A 114 -41.94 -25.84 -14.42
C THR A 114 -42.65 -24.55 -14.74
N PHE A 115 -42.51 -24.09 -15.97
CA PHE A 115 -43.39 -23.07 -16.54
C PHE A 115 -44.22 -23.69 -17.63
N ARG A 116 -45.46 -23.25 -17.74
CA ARG A 116 -46.35 -23.56 -18.84
C ARG A 116 -47.00 -22.27 -19.32
N GLY A 117 -46.69 -21.87 -20.54
CA GLY A 117 -47.25 -20.68 -21.19
C GLY A 117 -48.07 -21.07 -22.41
N ASP A 118 -49.23 -20.42 -22.58
CA ASP A 118 -49.97 -20.49 -23.83
C ASP A 118 -49.39 -19.50 -24.83
N SER A 119 -49.16 -19.93 -26.08
CA SER A 119 -48.66 -19.05 -27.13
C SER A 119 -49.82 -18.57 -28.00
N CYS A 120 -50.06 -17.26 -28.00
CA CYS A 120 -51.17 -16.65 -28.72
C CYS A 120 -51.11 -16.89 -30.25
N CYS A 121 -49.89 -17.02 -30.80
CA CYS A 121 -49.68 -17.02 -32.25
C CYS A 121 -49.45 -18.42 -32.83
N ASN A 122 -49.27 -19.46 -32.01
CA ASN A 122 -49.09 -20.85 -32.44
C ASN A 122 -49.85 -21.77 -31.49
N SER A 123 -50.83 -22.51 -32.00
CA SER A 123 -51.68 -23.42 -31.22
C SER A 123 -50.86 -24.55 -30.58
N GLY A 124 -50.27 -24.29 -29.42
CA GLY A 124 -49.44 -25.24 -28.70
C GLY A 124 -48.88 -24.64 -27.42
N TRP A 125 -49.14 -25.34 -26.32
CA TRP A 125 -48.53 -25.05 -25.02
C TRP A 125 -47.01 -25.15 -25.11
N LYS A 126 -46.32 -24.18 -24.50
CA LYS A 126 -44.88 -24.25 -24.27
C LYS A 126 -44.64 -24.62 -22.83
N GLU A 127 -43.82 -25.64 -22.62
CA GLU A 127 -43.42 -26.10 -21.31
C GLU A 127 -41.90 -26.08 -21.21
N GLY A 128 -41.39 -25.83 -20.02
CA GLY A 128 -39.97 -26.01 -19.72
C GLY A 128 -39.69 -25.96 -18.24
N SER A 129 -38.41 -26.13 -17.90
CA SER A 129 -37.95 -26.20 -16.52
C SER A 129 -37.36 -24.87 -16.07
N ILE A 130 -37.59 -24.57 -14.80
CA ILE A 130 -37.08 -23.42 -14.09
C ILE A 130 -36.10 -23.92 -13.03
N THR A 131 -34.92 -23.31 -12.98
CA THR A 131 -34.08 -23.39 -11.78
C THR A 131 -33.89 -21.97 -11.24
N LEU A 132 -34.31 -21.79 -9.99
CA LEU A 132 -34.08 -20.60 -9.21
C LEU A 132 -33.00 -20.89 -8.20
N LYS A 133 -31.95 -20.09 -8.25
CA LYS A 133 -31.01 -19.97 -7.16
C LYS A 133 -31.19 -18.57 -6.62
N ARG A 134 -31.36 -18.41 -5.30
CA ARG A 134 -31.28 -17.09 -4.70
C ARG A 134 -29.92 -16.57 -5.15
N GLY A 135 -29.96 -15.52 -5.95
CA GLY A 135 -28.74 -14.88 -6.34
C GLY A 135 -28.14 -14.44 -5.03
N ILE A 136 -26.96 -14.93 -4.71
CA ILE A 136 -26.00 -14.04 -4.08
C ILE A 136 -25.68 -13.04 -5.19
N GLN A 137 -26.64 -12.17 -5.53
CA GLN A 137 -26.25 -10.86 -6.00
C GLN A 137 -25.35 -10.39 -4.87
N PRO A 138 -24.06 -10.06 -5.13
CA PRO A 138 -23.32 -9.30 -4.15
C PRO A 138 -24.27 -8.17 -3.78
N PRO A 139 -24.63 -8.02 -2.50
CA PRO A 139 -25.66 -7.08 -2.13
C PRO A 139 -25.26 -5.73 -2.76
N PRO A 140 -26.20 -4.96 -3.31
CA PRO A 140 -25.90 -3.64 -3.85
C PRO A 140 -25.49 -2.75 -2.66
N THR A 141 -24.24 -2.90 -2.23
CA THR A 141 -23.68 -2.29 -1.03
C THR A 141 -22.32 -1.67 -1.31
N THR A 142 -21.79 -1.70 -2.54
CA THR A 142 -20.44 -1.19 -2.79
C THR A 142 -20.29 0.28 -2.41
N ASP A 143 -21.32 1.11 -2.61
CA ASP A 143 -21.19 2.54 -2.31
C ASP A 143 -21.42 2.83 -0.82
N THR A 144 -22.44 2.23 -0.20
CA THR A 144 -22.64 2.36 1.26
C THR A 144 -21.48 1.79 2.06
N ASP A 145 -20.95 0.63 1.68
CA ASP A 145 -19.79 0.01 2.34
C ASP A 145 -18.52 0.85 2.12
N LYS A 146 -18.30 1.38 0.91
CA LYS A 146 -17.19 2.31 0.65
C LYS A 146 -17.30 3.56 1.53
N GLU A 147 -18.48 4.16 1.64
CA GLU A 147 -18.69 5.34 2.48
C GLU A 147 -18.49 5.01 3.97
N GLN A 148 -18.93 3.83 4.44
CA GLN A 148 -18.67 3.38 5.81
C GLN A 148 -17.18 3.15 6.06
N ILE A 149 -16.46 2.53 5.13
CA ILE A 149 -14.99 2.32 5.22
C ILE A 149 -14.27 3.68 5.28
N LYS A 150 -14.63 4.63 4.40
CA LYS A 150 -14.07 6.00 4.42
C LYS A 150 -14.33 6.70 5.76
N ALA A 151 -15.56 6.64 6.25
CA ALA A 151 -15.95 7.27 7.51
C ALA A 151 -15.21 6.64 8.71
N ASN A 152 -15.12 5.32 8.77
CA ASN A 152 -14.40 4.60 9.82
C ASN A 152 -12.91 4.92 9.81
N PHE A 153 -12.29 4.97 8.62
CA PHE A 153 -10.87 5.32 8.51
C PHE A 153 -10.60 6.78 8.90
N ALA A 154 -11.45 7.71 8.47
CA ALA A 154 -11.35 9.10 8.89
C ALA A 154 -11.46 9.26 10.41
N ALA A 155 -12.39 8.54 11.04
CA ALA A 155 -12.56 8.56 12.48
C ALA A 155 -11.39 7.89 13.21
N ALA A 156 -10.83 6.79 12.68
CA ALA A 156 -9.63 6.15 13.21
C ALA A 156 -8.41 7.08 13.15
N VAL A 157 -8.16 7.74 12.01
CA VAL A 157 -7.06 8.72 11.89
C VAL A 157 -7.26 9.91 12.82
N ASN A 158 -8.49 10.39 13.00
CA ASN A 158 -8.78 11.43 13.98
C ASN A 158 -8.49 10.96 15.42
N ALA A 159 -8.86 9.73 15.78
CA ALA A 159 -8.54 9.16 17.09
C ALA A 159 -7.02 9.02 17.29
N TYR A 160 -6.30 8.56 16.26
CA TYR A 160 -4.83 8.50 16.25
C TYR A 160 -4.20 9.87 16.50
N ASN A 161 -4.60 10.89 15.73
CA ASN A 161 -4.06 12.25 15.87
C ASN A 161 -4.36 12.88 17.23
N ASN A 162 -5.43 12.45 17.90
CA ASN A 162 -5.80 12.88 19.25
C ASN A 162 -5.22 11.98 20.35
N LYS A 163 -4.39 10.98 20.02
CA LYS A 163 -3.83 9.98 20.94
C LYS A 163 -4.90 9.21 21.74
N ASP A 164 -6.10 9.04 21.17
CA ASP A 164 -7.20 8.29 21.79
C ASP A 164 -7.11 6.81 21.40
N ILE A 165 -6.31 6.06 22.17
CA ILE A 165 -6.06 4.64 21.91
C ILE A 165 -7.33 3.77 21.97
N ASN A 166 -8.28 4.10 22.84
CA ASN A 166 -9.49 3.30 23.02
C ASN A 166 -10.42 3.47 21.81
N THR A 167 -10.61 4.71 21.36
CA THR A 167 -11.40 4.98 20.15
C THR A 167 -10.68 4.44 18.91
N LEU A 168 -9.37 4.62 18.78
CA LEU A 168 -8.59 4.09 17.65
C LEU A 168 -8.76 2.57 17.53
N MET A 169 -8.48 1.83 18.60
CA MET A 169 -8.52 0.38 18.58
C MET A 169 -9.93 -0.20 18.41
N SER A 170 -11.00 0.59 18.65
CA SER A 170 -12.37 0.16 18.35
C SER A 170 -12.64 -0.07 16.86
N TYR A 171 -11.83 0.55 15.98
CA TYR A 171 -11.88 0.35 14.54
C TYR A 171 -11.07 -0.86 14.06
N PHE A 172 -10.36 -1.55 14.95
CA PHE A 172 -9.60 -2.77 14.65
C PHE A 172 -10.40 -4.02 15.00
N SER A 173 -10.28 -5.04 14.15
CA SER A 173 -10.81 -6.38 14.42
C SER A 173 -10.05 -7.02 15.59
N GLN A 174 -10.74 -7.78 16.44
CA GLN A 174 -10.06 -8.60 17.46
C GLN A 174 -9.20 -9.71 16.84
N ASN A 175 -9.45 -10.05 15.57
CA ASN A 175 -8.65 -10.97 14.77
C ASN A 175 -7.64 -10.23 13.88
N TYR A 176 -7.29 -8.99 14.22
CA TYR A 176 -6.26 -8.23 13.50
C TYR A 176 -4.95 -8.99 13.50
N LEU A 177 -4.32 -9.08 12.33
CA LEU A 177 -2.97 -9.60 12.14
C LEU A 177 -2.34 -8.89 10.95
N ASP A 178 -1.25 -8.17 11.18
CA ASP A 178 -0.45 -7.54 10.14
C ASP A 178 1.03 -7.82 10.36
N ASP A 179 1.66 -8.52 9.40
CA ASP A 179 3.07 -8.93 9.46
C ASP A 179 3.49 -9.55 10.81
N GLY A 180 2.62 -10.38 11.40
CA GLY A 180 2.86 -11.06 12.67
C GLY A 180 2.55 -10.24 13.92
N CYS A 181 2.11 -8.99 13.77
CA CYS A 181 1.59 -8.17 14.85
C CYS A 181 0.08 -8.37 14.98
N ASP A 182 -0.36 -8.94 16.11
CA ASP A 182 -1.78 -9.09 16.42
C ASP A 182 -2.40 -7.81 16.98
N TYR A 183 -3.69 -7.83 17.32
CA TYR A 183 -4.41 -6.69 17.89
C TYR A 183 -3.72 -6.05 19.12
N ASN A 184 -3.20 -6.88 20.04
CA ASN A 184 -2.59 -6.37 21.27
C ASN A 184 -1.20 -5.80 21.01
N CYS A 185 -0.47 -6.44 20.10
CA CYS A 185 0.79 -5.96 19.59
C CYS A 185 0.64 -4.57 18.94
N GLU A 186 -0.33 -4.40 18.04
CA GLU A 186 -0.59 -3.15 17.32
C GLU A 186 -0.96 -2.04 18.30
N LYS A 187 -1.82 -2.36 19.27
CA LYS A 187 -2.17 -1.44 20.35
C LYS A 187 -0.93 -0.96 21.11
N ALA A 188 -0.01 -1.86 21.44
CA ALA A 188 1.21 -1.51 22.16
C ALA A 188 2.15 -0.61 21.34
N ASP A 189 2.21 -0.80 20.02
CA ASP A 189 2.97 0.07 19.12
C ASP A 189 2.39 1.48 19.07
N PHE A 190 1.06 1.63 18.97
CA PHE A 190 0.42 2.94 19.07
C PHE A 190 0.63 3.60 20.43
N GLU A 191 0.55 2.85 21.54
CA GLU A 191 0.82 3.40 22.87
C GLU A 191 2.25 3.93 23.00
N LYS A 192 3.23 3.20 22.43
CA LYS A 192 4.63 3.63 22.38
C LYS A 192 4.80 4.89 21.55
N GLU A 193 4.18 4.96 20.38
CA GLU A 193 4.22 6.13 19.51
C GLU A 193 3.56 7.35 20.13
N PHE A 194 2.41 7.18 20.79
CA PHE A 194 1.72 8.26 21.50
C PHE A 194 2.53 8.81 22.67
N ALA A 195 3.37 7.98 23.30
CA ALA A 195 4.30 8.38 24.35
C ALA A 195 5.55 9.12 23.85
N ASP A 196 5.83 9.11 22.54
CA ASP A 196 6.97 9.84 21.98
C ASP A 196 6.74 11.36 22.12
N PRO A 197 7.66 12.11 22.76
CA PRO A 197 7.57 13.57 22.84
C PRO A 197 7.58 14.27 21.46
N ASN A 198 8.09 13.59 20.43
CA ASN A 198 8.13 14.06 19.05
C ASN A 198 7.00 13.49 18.19
N PHE A 199 5.93 12.96 18.80
CA PHE A 199 4.75 12.45 18.10
C PHE A 199 4.29 13.42 16.99
N LYS A 200 4.10 12.88 15.79
CA LYS A 200 3.60 13.63 14.63
C LYS A 200 2.21 13.15 14.28
N THR A 201 1.34 14.11 13.97
CA THR A 201 0.04 13.79 13.38
C THR A 201 0.24 13.31 11.94
N VAL A 202 -0.68 12.46 11.49
CA VAL A 202 -0.70 11.94 10.13
C VAL A 202 -1.84 12.58 9.34
N SER A 203 -1.61 12.71 8.03
CA SER A 203 -2.62 13.05 7.04
C SER A 203 -2.57 12.02 5.93
N TYR A 204 -3.64 11.91 5.13
CA TYR A 204 -3.74 10.90 4.09
C TYR A 204 -4.64 11.36 2.93
N THR A 205 -4.50 10.67 1.80
CA THR A 205 -5.41 10.70 0.66
C THR A 205 -5.84 9.28 0.35
N ILE A 206 -7.13 9.04 0.11
CA ILE A 206 -7.64 7.71 -0.31
C ILE A 206 -7.51 7.60 -1.83
N ASN A 207 -6.77 6.60 -2.30
CA ASN A 207 -6.55 6.34 -3.72
C ASN A 207 -7.66 5.47 -4.30
N SER A 208 -8.02 4.39 -3.62
CA SER A 208 -9.05 3.46 -4.06
C SER A 208 -9.58 2.58 -2.92
N ILE A 209 -10.79 2.04 -3.09
CA ILE A 209 -11.37 1.03 -2.21
C ILE A 209 -11.96 -0.08 -3.08
N THR A 210 -11.49 -1.31 -2.87
CA THR A 210 -11.98 -2.52 -3.55
C THR A 210 -12.64 -3.43 -2.53
N ILE A 211 -13.87 -3.85 -2.79
CA ILE A 211 -14.68 -4.70 -1.89
C ILE A 211 -14.92 -6.05 -2.56
N SER A 212 -14.74 -7.13 -1.80
CA SER A 212 -14.99 -8.52 -2.23
C SER A 212 -15.66 -9.28 -1.09
N GLY A 213 -17.00 -9.35 -1.11
CA GLY A 213 -17.80 -9.92 -0.03
C GLY A 213 -17.60 -9.13 1.26
N ASP A 214 -17.28 -9.82 2.35
CA ASP A 214 -17.03 -9.21 3.66
C ASP A 214 -15.59 -8.71 3.85
N LYS A 215 -14.79 -8.61 2.77
CA LYS A 215 -13.43 -8.09 2.81
C LYS A 215 -13.29 -6.87 1.92
N ALA A 216 -12.42 -5.95 2.31
CA ALA A 216 -12.05 -4.82 1.46
C ALA A 216 -10.57 -4.47 1.59
N THR A 217 -10.04 -3.84 0.55
CA THR A 217 -8.70 -3.24 0.55
C THR A 217 -8.85 -1.77 0.18
N MET A 218 -8.30 -0.90 1.02
CA MET A 218 -8.23 0.53 0.80
C MET A 218 -6.78 0.93 0.56
N SER A 219 -6.49 1.48 -0.62
CA SER A 219 -5.19 2.07 -0.92
C SER A 219 -5.19 3.53 -0.51
N ILE A 220 -4.18 3.96 0.23
CA ILE A 220 -3.99 5.34 0.69
C ILE A 220 -2.60 5.84 0.35
N THR A 221 -2.44 7.15 0.31
CA THR A 221 -1.15 7.82 0.32
C THR A 221 -1.07 8.69 1.56
N TRP A 222 -0.10 8.43 2.43
CA TRP A 222 0.18 9.23 3.63
C TRP A 222 0.70 10.62 3.24
N GLY A 223 0.61 11.57 4.17
CA GLY A 223 1.14 12.92 3.99
C GLY A 223 2.66 12.96 3.74
N SER A 224 3.39 11.89 4.08
CA SER A 224 4.80 11.69 3.72
C SER A 224 5.02 11.38 2.23
N GLY A 225 3.96 10.98 1.51
CA GLY A 225 4.00 10.50 0.13
C GLY A 225 4.00 8.98 0.01
N ASP A 226 4.16 8.24 1.10
CA ASP A 226 4.17 6.78 1.09
C ASP A 226 2.78 6.22 0.79
N THR A 227 2.71 5.19 -0.06
CA THR A 227 1.45 4.54 -0.41
C THR A 227 1.34 3.20 0.29
N GLU A 228 0.18 2.92 0.88
CA GLU A 228 -0.09 1.73 1.66
C GLU A 228 -1.47 1.14 1.37
N ASN A 229 -1.63 -0.16 1.62
CA ASN A 229 -2.90 -0.85 1.55
C ASN A 229 -3.38 -1.22 2.95
N ILE A 230 -4.55 -0.70 3.33
CA ILE A 230 -5.26 -1.03 4.57
C ILE A 230 -6.30 -2.11 4.27
N TYR A 231 -6.26 -3.19 5.04
CA TYR A 231 -7.15 -4.35 4.85
C TYR A 231 -8.30 -4.29 5.85
N TRP A 232 -9.51 -4.60 5.38
CA TRP A 232 -10.75 -4.49 6.15
C TRP A 232 -11.55 -5.77 6.12
N ILE A 233 -12.31 -6.01 7.19
CA ILE A 233 -13.30 -7.08 7.30
C ILE A 233 -14.63 -6.54 7.85
N LYS A 234 -15.75 -7.07 7.36
CA LYS A 234 -17.09 -6.74 7.85
C LYS A 234 -17.49 -7.71 8.96
N GLU A 235 -17.57 -7.21 10.18
CA GLU A 235 -17.98 -7.97 11.37
C GLU A 235 -19.33 -7.45 11.89
N SER A 236 -20.35 -8.30 11.90
CA SER A 236 -21.70 -7.93 12.38
C SER A 236 -22.23 -6.63 11.75
N GLY A 237 -21.98 -6.45 10.45
CA GLY A 237 -22.39 -5.26 9.70
C GLY A 237 -21.46 -4.05 9.79
N ASN A 238 -20.34 -4.13 10.53
CA ASN A 238 -19.39 -3.02 10.70
C ASN A 238 -18.04 -3.34 10.09
N TRP A 239 -17.49 -2.42 9.30
CA TRP A 239 -16.15 -2.55 8.74
C TRP A 239 -15.07 -2.22 9.75
N LYS A 240 -14.10 -3.12 9.94
CA LYS A 240 -12.95 -2.93 10.81
C LYS A 240 -11.64 -3.22 10.10
N MET A 241 -10.57 -2.55 10.49
CA MET A 241 -9.22 -2.84 10.06
C MET A 241 -8.81 -4.23 10.54
N TYR A 242 -8.32 -5.04 9.61
CA TYR A 242 -8.09 -6.47 9.77
C TYR A 242 -6.62 -6.86 9.61
N GLY A 243 -5.80 -6.00 9.00
CA GLY A 243 -4.42 -6.32 8.68
C GLY A 243 -4.29 -7.29 7.51
N ASN A 244 -3.08 -7.49 7.01
CA ASN A 244 -2.81 -8.30 5.82
C ASN A 244 -2.91 -9.82 6.06
N GLN A 245 -3.14 -10.24 7.31
CA GLN A 245 -3.24 -11.64 7.78
C GLN A 245 -1.99 -12.48 7.52
N LYS A 246 -0.83 -11.84 7.33
CA LYS A 246 0.47 -12.50 7.21
C LYS A 246 1.16 -12.51 8.56
N LYS A 247 1.92 -13.57 8.82
CA LYS A 247 2.79 -13.67 10.01
C LYS A 247 4.11 -12.91 9.84
N ALA A 248 4.47 -12.58 8.60
CA ALA A 248 5.68 -11.89 8.24
C ALA A 248 5.59 -11.32 6.82
N ARG A 249 6.39 -10.29 6.56
CA ARG A 249 6.75 -9.86 5.21
C ARG A 249 8.20 -10.17 4.90
N VAL A 250 8.50 -10.40 3.64
CA VAL A 250 9.86 -10.63 3.14
C VAL A 250 10.13 -9.74 1.94
N GLU A 251 11.37 -9.27 1.84
CA GLU A 251 11.85 -8.46 0.73
C GLU A 251 13.30 -8.83 0.40
N VAL A 252 13.66 -8.60 -0.86
CA VAL A 252 15.05 -8.64 -1.33
C VAL A 252 15.36 -7.29 -1.96
N ARG A 253 16.44 -6.67 -1.51
CA ARG A 253 16.95 -5.42 -2.07
C ARG A 253 18.29 -5.69 -2.73
N THR A 254 18.53 -5.10 -3.89
CA THR A 254 19.83 -5.20 -4.55
C THR A 254 20.72 -4.05 -4.10
N GLN A 255 22.02 -4.32 -3.98
CA GLN A 255 23.03 -3.27 -3.84
C GLN A 255 24.08 -3.42 -4.94
N ASN A 256 24.23 -2.38 -5.76
CA ASN A 256 25.26 -2.30 -6.80
C ASN A 256 26.34 -1.30 -6.36
N HIS A 257 27.50 -1.81 -5.99
CA HIS A 257 28.69 -1.02 -5.64
C HIS A 257 29.65 -0.99 -6.83
N ASN A 258 29.22 -0.33 -7.91
CA ASN A 258 29.96 -0.17 -9.16
C ASN A 258 30.52 -1.48 -9.72
N GLY A 259 29.63 -2.47 -9.92
CA GLY A 259 29.98 -3.78 -10.47
C GLY A 259 30.22 -4.88 -9.44
N THR A 260 30.21 -4.55 -8.15
CA THR A 260 30.10 -5.55 -7.06
C THR A 260 28.66 -5.58 -6.56
N TYR A 261 28.05 -6.76 -6.52
CA TYR A 261 26.63 -6.91 -6.21
C TYR A 261 26.41 -7.60 -4.88
N PHE A 262 25.42 -7.12 -4.13
CA PHE A 262 24.93 -7.76 -2.93
C PHE A 262 23.41 -7.87 -2.97
N LEU A 263 22.89 -8.89 -2.29
CA LEU A 263 21.48 -9.07 -1.99
C LEU A 263 21.29 -8.88 -0.49
N ASP A 264 20.47 -7.88 -0.13
CA ASP A 264 20.03 -7.61 1.23
C ASP A 264 18.65 -8.22 1.41
N PHE A 265 18.63 -9.40 2.02
CA PHE A 265 17.42 -10.15 2.35
C PHE A 265 16.89 -9.70 3.68
N ARG A 266 15.61 -9.38 3.76
CA ARG A 266 14.95 -8.96 5.00
C ARG A 266 13.64 -9.70 5.18
N ALA A 267 13.43 -10.17 6.40
CA ALA A 267 12.15 -10.64 6.88
C ALA A 267 11.76 -9.79 8.09
N ALA A 268 10.55 -9.27 8.09
CA ALA A 268 10.01 -8.52 9.22
C ALA A 268 8.76 -9.22 9.75
N GLY A 269 8.69 -9.37 11.06
CA GLY A 269 7.51 -9.83 11.75
C GLY A 269 7.81 -10.23 13.18
N LYS A 270 6.94 -9.81 14.10
CA LYS A 270 7.16 -9.90 15.56
C LYS A 270 7.30 -11.33 16.07
N THR A 271 6.70 -12.28 15.36
CA THR A 271 6.69 -13.69 15.74
C THR A 271 7.85 -14.48 15.17
N ILE A 272 8.71 -13.90 14.31
CA ILE A 272 9.82 -14.63 13.70
C ILE A 272 10.90 -14.93 14.76
N THR A 273 11.26 -16.21 14.89
CA THR A 273 12.31 -16.70 15.80
C THR A 273 13.57 -17.16 15.07
N GLY A 274 13.52 -17.27 13.75
CA GLY A 274 14.66 -17.59 12.89
C GLY A 274 14.24 -17.80 11.44
N GLY A 275 15.22 -18.01 10.57
CA GLY A 275 14.91 -18.40 9.20
C GLY A 275 16.13 -18.56 8.32
N THR A 276 15.88 -19.07 7.12
CA THR A 276 16.87 -19.16 6.05
C THR A 276 16.29 -18.62 4.75
N VAL A 277 17.16 -18.17 3.85
CA VAL A 277 16.81 -17.75 2.49
C VAL A 277 17.65 -18.52 1.48
N SER A 278 17.04 -18.90 0.36
CA SER A 278 17.70 -19.57 -0.77
C SER A 278 17.08 -19.11 -2.08
N GLY A 279 17.79 -19.21 -3.19
CA GLY A 279 17.28 -18.78 -4.50
C GLY A 279 18.38 -18.57 -5.52
N ALA A 280 18.10 -17.74 -6.52
CA ALA A 280 19.04 -17.46 -7.60
C ALA A 280 20.38 -16.90 -7.07
N ASN A 281 21.50 -17.44 -7.56
CA ASN A 281 22.87 -16.98 -7.29
C ASN A 281 23.35 -17.07 -5.82
N ILE A 282 22.61 -17.76 -4.93
CA ILE A 282 23.04 -18.02 -3.56
C ILE A 282 22.73 -19.45 -3.12
N SER A 283 23.57 -20.00 -2.23
CA SER A 283 23.18 -21.16 -1.43
C SER A 283 22.26 -20.73 -0.27
N THR A 284 21.65 -21.71 0.40
CA THR A 284 20.89 -21.45 1.62
C THR A 284 21.73 -20.67 2.63
N THR A 285 21.22 -19.50 3.03
CA THR A 285 21.88 -18.59 3.97
C THR A 285 20.98 -18.37 5.18
N ALA A 286 21.55 -18.43 6.38
CA ALA A 286 20.82 -18.14 7.61
C ALA A 286 20.55 -16.65 7.77
N LEU A 287 19.35 -16.31 8.20
CA LEU A 287 19.02 -14.95 8.61
C LEU A 287 19.54 -14.70 10.03
N THR A 288 19.99 -13.48 10.27
CA THR A 288 20.45 -13.02 11.59
C THR A 288 19.50 -11.95 12.12
N SER A 289 19.23 -12.00 13.43
CA SER A 289 18.37 -11.00 14.08
C SER A 289 19.10 -9.66 14.15
N ASP A 290 18.46 -8.61 13.63
CA ASP A 290 18.90 -7.23 13.80
C ASP A 290 18.34 -6.72 15.12
N SER A 291 19.13 -6.84 16.19
CA SER A 291 18.74 -6.47 17.54
C SER A 291 18.27 -5.01 17.57
N GLY A 292 16.96 -4.81 17.72
CA GLY A 292 16.35 -3.48 17.84
C GLY A 292 15.13 -3.22 16.96
N ASN A 293 14.92 -3.99 15.88
CA ASN A 293 13.88 -3.67 14.89
C ASN A 293 12.97 -4.83 14.48
N GLU A 294 12.97 -5.96 15.19
CA GLU A 294 12.15 -7.15 14.86
C GLU A 294 12.33 -7.61 13.40
N LYS A 295 13.54 -7.37 12.88
CA LYS A 295 13.94 -7.65 11.51
C LYS A 295 15.02 -8.71 11.51
N TRP A 296 14.88 -9.66 10.60
CA TRP A 296 15.84 -10.70 10.32
C TRP A 296 16.47 -10.40 8.97
N LYS A 297 17.80 -10.40 8.90
CA LYS A 297 18.53 -10.03 7.69
C LYS A 297 19.66 -10.97 7.33
N ALA A 298 19.95 -11.05 6.04
CA ALA A 298 21.19 -11.61 5.51
C ALA A 298 21.68 -10.73 4.37
N LEU A 299 22.99 -10.44 4.36
CA LEU A 299 23.63 -9.74 3.27
C LEU A 299 24.57 -10.72 2.56
N ASN A 300 24.32 -10.96 1.29
CA ASN A 300 25.10 -11.91 0.50
C ASN A 300 25.73 -11.21 -0.69
N GLY A 301 27.06 -11.25 -0.79
CA GLY A 301 27.76 -10.88 -2.01
C GLY A 301 27.53 -11.94 -3.09
N ILE A 302 27.28 -11.50 -4.32
CA ILE A 302 27.10 -12.37 -5.49
C ILE A 302 28.10 -12.00 -6.58
N SER A 303 28.57 -13.00 -7.33
CA SER A 303 29.63 -12.83 -8.33
C SER A 303 29.14 -12.30 -9.67
N SER A 304 27.82 -12.21 -9.87
CA SER A 304 27.21 -11.72 -11.09
C SER A 304 26.06 -10.77 -10.77
N ARG A 305 25.76 -9.87 -11.73
CA ARG A 305 24.63 -8.95 -11.63
C ARG A 305 23.33 -9.75 -11.50
N PRO A 306 22.46 -9.47 -10.51
CA PRO A 306 21.16 -10.13 -10.43
C PRO A 306 20.27 -9.72 -11.62
N SER A 307 19.22 -10.48 -11.88
CA SER A 307 18.20 -10.15 -12.87
C SER A 307 16.89 -9.76 -12.19
N ILE A 308 16.15 -8.82 -12.79
CA ILE A 308 14.77 -8.53 -12.34
C ILE A 308 13.94 -9.80 -12.52
N GLY A 309 13.23 -10.20 -11.46
CA GLY A 309 12.48 -11.46 -11.42
C GLY A 309 13.25 -12.63 -10.80
N ASP A 310 14.55 -12.50 -10.49
CA ASP A 310 15.27 -13.50 -9.70
C ASP A 310 14.52 -13.74 -8.39
N ALA A 311 14.10 -14.99 -8.16
CA ALA A 311 13.20 -15.37 -7.08
C ALA A 311 13.96 -16.00 -5.90
N TYR A 312 13.45 -15.74 -4.70
CA TYR A 312 14.01 -16.20 -3.44
C TYR A 312 12.91 -16.74 -2.53
N THR A 313 13.21 -17.83 -1.84
CA THR A 313 12.35 -18.48 -0.87
C THR A 313 12.93 -18.34 0.53
N PHE A 314 12.12 -17.76 1.41
CA PHE A 314 12.37 -17.62 2.84
C PHE A 314 11.65 -18.73 3.58
N ASN A 315 12.39 -19.55 4.33
CA ASN A 315 11.84 -20.51 5.27
C ASN A 315 11.99 -19.92 6.68
N LEU A 316 10.88 -19.47 7.26
CA LEU A 316 10.85 -18.77 8.54
C LEU A 316 10.28 -19.66 9.63
N SER A 317 10.87 -19.62 10.80
CA SER A 317 10.35 -20.23 12.04
C SER A 317 9.65 -19.16 12.87
N TYR A 318 8.51 -19.51 13.46
CA TYR A 318 7.72 -18.59 14.29
C TYR A 318 7.70 -19.03 15.77
N SER A 319 7.30 -18.11 16.65
CA SER A 319 7.22 -18.33 18.11
C SER A 319 6.16 -19.35 18.52
N ASP A 320 5.15 -19.59 17.68
CA ASP A 320 4.15 -20.65 17.88
C ASP A 320 4.64 -22.04 17.45
N GLY A 321 5.90 -22.16 17.04
CA GLY A 321 6.52 -23.40 16.58
C GLY A 321 6.20 -23.78 15.13
N THR A 322 5.39 -22.99 14.42
CA THR A 322 5.11 -23.23 13.00
C THR A 322 6.27 -22.74 12.12
N ILE A 323 6.34 -23.31 10.90
CA ILE A 323 7.28 -22.88 9.86
C ILE A 323 6.46 -22.37 8.68
N GLY A 324 6.87 -21.24 8.10
CA GLY A 324 6.26 -20.66 6.91
C GLY A 324 7.27 -20.52 5.78
N SER A 325 6.78 -20.69 4.55
CA SER A 325 7.55 -20.42 3.33
C SER A 325 6.97 -19.18 2.65
N LEU A 326 7.79 -18.15 2.44
CA LEU A 326 7.43 -16.93 1.73
C LEU A 326 8.36 -16.75 0.53
N ASN A 327 7.82 -16.27 -0.58
CA ASN A 327 8.59 -16.01 -1.80
C ASN A 327 8.62 -14.51 -2.09
N THR A 328 9.73 -14.03 -2.63
CA THR A 328 9.90 -12.67 -3.15
C THR A 328 10.84 -12.70 -4.35
N SER A 329 10.97 -11.59 -5.06
CA SER A 329 11.86 -11.48 -6.21
C SER A 329 12.51 -10.12 -6.32
N VAL A 330 13.65 -10.04 -7.01
CA VAL A 330 14.28 -8.76 -7.35
C VAL A 330 13.33 -7.93 -8.19
N THR A 331 12.95 -6.76 -7.70
CA THR A 331 12.02 -5.84 -8.37
C THR A 331 12.72 -4.74 -9.15
N GLY A 332 13.99 -4.47 -8.84
CA GLY A 332 14.77 -3.40 -9.44
C GLY A 332 16.26 -3.52 -9.14
N ILE A 333 17.05 -2.82 -9.95
CA ILE A 333 18.51 -2.73 -9.84
C ILE A 333 18.90 -1.30 -10.18
N VAL A 334 19.62 -0.64 -9.26
CA VAL A 334 20.08 0.73 -9.47
C VAL A 334 21.43 0.70 -10.19
N ASP A 335 21.40 0.88 -11.52
CA ASP A 335 22.59 0.97 -12.37
C ASP A 335 22.97 2.42 -12.70
N SER A 336 22.10 3.39 -12.41
CA SER A 336 22.42 4.81 -12.53
C SER A 336 23.04 5.30 -11.23
N PHE A 337 24.29 5.73 -11.28
CA PHE A 337 25.03 6.20 -10.11
C PHE A 337 25.17 7.72 -10.04
N SER A 338 25.48 8.19 -8.84
CA SER A 338 25.97 9.55 -8.60
C SER A 338 27.47 9.55 -8.34
N TYR A 339 28.12 10.61 -8.79
CA TYR A 339 29.54 10.85 -8.62
C TYR A 339 29.78 12.11 -7.79
N ILE A 340 30.68 12.01 -6.83
CA ILE A 340 31.06 13.11 -5.94
C ILE A 340 31.70 14.27 -6.73
N ILE A 341 31.23 15.50 -6.47
CA ILE A 341 31.80 16.76 -6.98
C ILE A 341 32.58 17.47 -5.87
N SER A 342 31.97 17.66 -4.69
CA SER A 342 32.60 18.36 -3.56
C SER A 342 32.03 17.86 -2.22
N PRO A 343 32.82 17.75 -1.14
CA PRO A 343 34.29 17.76 -1.13
C PRO A 343 34.85 16.61 -1.98
N SER A 344 35.75 16.93 -2.91
CA SER A 344 36.37 15.93 -3.79
C SER A 344 37.44 15.13 -3.04
N ASN A 345 37.81 13.97 -3.59
CA ASN A 345 38.78 13.10 -2.95
C ASN A 345 40.15 13.78 -2.82
N GLY A 346 40.72 13.77 -1.62
CA GLY A 346 41.96 14.46 -1.24
C GLY A 346 41.83 15.97 -1.02
N SER A 347 40.61 16.54 -1.08
CA SER A 347 40.43 17.99 -0.92
C SER A 347 40.58 18.46 0.53
N THR A 348 40.85 19.76 0.69
CA THR A 348 40.80 20.45 1.97
C THR A 348 39.65 21.46 1.95
N VAL A 349 38.76 21.40 2.94
CA VAL A 349 37.67 22.37 3.13
C VAL A 349 37.96 23.29 4.29
N THR A 350 37.59 24.57 4.18
CA THR A 350 37.93 25.59 5.19
C THR A 350 36.84 25.85 6.23
N THR A 351 35.80 25.02 6.24
CA THR A 351 34.64 25.14 7.14
C THR A 351 34.29 23.78 7.76
N THR A 352 33.75 23.80 8.97
CA THR A 352 33.18 22.62 9.65
C THR A 352 31.75 22.30 9.20
N THR A 353 31.18 23.13 8.32
CA THR A 353 29.86 22.94 7.70
C THR A 353 29.98 22.92 6.16
N PRO A 354 30.76 21.97 5.59
CA PRO A 354 30.95 21.93 4.14
C PRO A 354 29.63 21.64 3.42
N THR A 355 29.55 22.10 2.17
CA THR A 355 28.48 21.72 1.26
C THR A 355 28.92 20.49 0.46
N PHE A 356 28.13 19.42 0.56
CA PHE A 356 28.27 18.21 -0.23
C PHE A 356 27.53 18.38 -1.55
N SER A 357 28.12 17.96 -2.66
CA SER A 357 27.52 18.00 -4.00
C SER A 357 27.97 16.83 -4.86
N TRP A 358 27.07 16.37 -5.73
CA TRP A 358 27.24 15.19 -6.59
C TRP A 358 26.52 15.36 -7.93
N THR A 359 26.79 14.47 -8.88
CA THR A 359 26.05 14.41 -10.15
C THR A 359 24.69 13.75 -9.95
N ALA A 360 23.66 14.22 -10.66
CA ALA A 360 22.35 13.57 -10.62
C ALA A 360 22.40 12.12 -11.15
N ALA A 361 21.62 11.24 -10.52
CA ALA A 361 21.28 9.92 -11.05
C ALA A 361 19.85 9.90 -11.59
N THR A 362 19.53 8.93 -12.45
CA THR A 362 18.21 8.77 -13.08
C THR A 362 17.47 7.57 -12.49
N ASN A 363 16.13 7.59 -12.55
CA ASN A 363 15.25 6.51 -12.07
C ASN A 363 15.47 6.15 -10.59
N ILE A 364 15.73 7.15 -9.75
CA ILE A 364 15.90 7.00 -8.31
C ILE A 364 14.82 7.79 -7.57
N ALA A 365 14.49 7.35 -6.37
CA ALA A 365 13.56 8.03 -5.47
C ALA A 365 14.28 9.06 -4.59
N TYR A 366 15.47 8.74 -4.08
CA TYR A 366 16.21 9.62 -3.16
C TYR A 366 17.71 9.27 -3.11
N TYR A 367 18.49 10.16 -2.46
CA TYR A 367 19.89 9.95 -2.13
C TYR A 367 20.09 9.80 -0.62
N SER A 368 21.22 9.20 -0.24
CA SER A 368 21.74 9.29 1.14
C SER A 368 23.24 9.54 1.15
N ILE A 369 23.71 10.29 2.14
CA ILE A 369 25.14 10.52 2.44
C ILE A 369 25.52 9.73 3.69
N TYR A 370 26.60 8.96 3.60
CA TYR A 370 27.27 8.37 4.77
C TYR A 370 28.58 9.11 4.96
N LEU A 371 28.77 9.75 6.10
CA LEU A 371 30.02 10.41 6.47
C LEU A 371 30.61 9.71 7.67
N ALA A 372 31.86 9.28 7.54
CA ALA A 372 32.63 8.62 8.59
C ALA A 372 33.89 9.42 8.94
N ASP A 373 34.32 9.31 10.19
CA ASP A 373 35.61 9.83 10.64
C ASP A 373 36.80 8.99 10.13
N SER A 374 38.01 9.39 10.50
CA SER A 374 39.25 8.69 10.12
C SER A 374 39.37 7.28 10.69
N GLN A 375 38.59 6.92 11.71
CA GLN A 375 38.54 5.60 12.32
C GLN A 375 37.45 4.72 11.67
N GLY A 376 36.68 5.28 10.74
CA GLY A 376 35.57 4.58 10.08
C GLY A 376 34.27 4.60 10.89
N ASN A 377 34.18 5.37 11.98
CA ASN A 377 32.93 5.52 12.71
C ASN A 377 31.99 6.41 11.91
N LEU A 378 30.73 5.98 11.77
CA LEU A 378 29.68 6.77 11.14
C LEU A 378 29.34 7.98 12.02
N ILE A 379 29.51 9.19 11.48
CA ILE A 379 29.25 10.45 12.20
C ILE A 379 28.01 11.19 11.71
N TRP A 380 27.61 10.94 10.46
CA TRP A 380 26.38 11.51 9.90
C TRP A 380 25.82 10.58 8.82
N TYR A 381 24.51 10.35 8.91
CA TYR A 381 23.74 9.61 7.92
C TYR A 381 22.63 10.51 7.38
N GLY A 382 22.97 11.35 6.40
CA GLY A 382 22.02 12.24 5.74
C GLY A 382 21.12 11.45 4.80
N HIS A 383 19.95 11.03 5.28
CA HIS A 383 19.04 10.13 4.57
C HIS A 383 17.89 10.88 3.88
N GLY A 384 17.27 10.24 2.87
CA GLY A 384 15.99 10.69 2.31
C GLY A 384 16.09 12.01 1.52
N ILE A 385 17.28 12.33 1.00
CA ILE A 385 17.50 13.55 0.22
C ILE A 385 16.74 13.41 -1.10
N PRO A 386 15.78 14.30 -1.44
CA PRO A 386 14.95 14.15 -2.63
C PRO A 386 15.76 13.98 -3.93
N SER A 387 15.28 13.17 -4.88
CA SER A 387 16.01 12.85 -6.12
C SER A 387 16.32 14.06 -7.02
N ASN A 388 15.61 15.17 -6.85
CA ASN A 388 15.87 16.44 -7.54
C ASN A 388 16.93 17.33 -6.84
N THR A 389 17.50 16.88 -5.73
CA THR A 389 18.52 17.60 -4.96
C THR A 389 19.88 16.98 -5.19
N THR A 390 20.86 17.78 -5.61
CA THR A 390 22.24 17.32 -5.88
C THR A 390 23.28 17.99 -4.99
N SER A 391 22.83 18.69 -3.95
CA SER A 391 23.70 19.31 -2.96
C SER A 391 22.99 19.59 -1.64
N VAL A 392 23.69 19.37 -0.53
CA VAL A 392 23.21 19.69 0.84
C VAL A 392 24.35 20.20 1.70
N VAL A 393 24.03 21.02 2.70
CA VAL A 393 24.98 21.42 3.73
C VAL A 393 25.14 20.28 4.74
N TYR A 394 26.35 20.11 5.29
CA TYR A 394 26.59 19.18 6.39
C TYR A 394 25.54 19.33 7.49
N ASN A 395 24.96 18.20 7.92
CA ASN A 395 24.01 18.14 9.03
C ASN A 395 22.76 19.01 8.80
N PHE A 396 22.24 19.07 7.56
CA PHE A 396 21.03 19.84 7.24
C PHE A 396 19.78 19.31 7.98
N ASP A 397 19.79 18.04 8.38
CA ASP A 397 18.74 17.32 9.10
C ASP A 397 18.90 17.37 10.63
N GLY A 398 20.10 17.68 11.13
CA GLY A 398 20.39 17.74 12.57
C GLY A 398 20.79 16.41 13.20
N ASP A 399 20.94 15.34 12.41
CA ASP A 399 21.15 13.96 12.89
C ASP A 399 22.63 13.57 13.02
N ALA A 400 23.57 14.47 12.75
CA ALA A 400 24.99 14.20 12.96
C ALA A 400 25.30 14.02 14.45
N THR A 401 26.06 12.98 14.77
CA THR A 401 26.45 12.65 16.16
C THR A 401 27.51 13.58 16.72
N GLN A 402 28.24 14.29 15.84
CA GLN A 402 29.28 15.23 16.23
C GLN A 402 29.51 16.32 15.16
N SER A 403 30.14 17.43 15.56
CA SER A 403 30.59 18.46 14.60
C SER A 403 31.91 18.06 13.95
N LEU A 404 32.12 18.45 12.68
CA LEU A 404 33.42 18.30 12.04
C LEU A 404 34.47 19.19 12.72
N GLN A 405 35.71 18.71 12.78
CA GLN A 405 36.80 19.34 13.51
C GLN A 405 37.94 19.71 12.57
N SER A 406 38.53 20.89 12.79
CA SER A 406 39.72 21.32 12.05
C SER A 406 40.90 20.38 12.31
N GLY A 407 41.67 20.09 11.26
CA GLY A 407 42.77 19.12 11.25
C GLY A 407 42.35 17.66 11.05
N GLN A 408 41.05 17.35 11.00
CA GLN A 408 40.58 15.96 10.87
C GLN A 408 40.24 15.58 9.43
N SER A 409 40.41 14.29 9.14
CA SER A 409 40.06 13.67 7.86
C SER A 409 38.75 12.91 7.99
N TYR A 410 37.93 12.99 6.95
CA TYR A 410 36.63 12.34 6.87
C TYR A 410 36.48 11.64 5.53
N THR A 411 35.75 10.53 5.51
CA THR A 411 35.38 9.83 4.27
C THR A 411 33.88 9.85 4.11
N TRP A 412 33.40 10.20 2.92
CA TRP A 412 31.98 10.17 2.63
C TRP A 412 31.64 9.37 1.39
N TYR A 413 30.43 8.81 1.40
CA TYR A 413 29.82 8.04 0.33
C TYR A 413 28.51 8.70 -0.06
N ILE A 414 28.20 8.66 -1.36
CA ILE A 414 26.88 9.00 -1.88
C ILE A 414 26.22 7.72 -2.38
N HIS A 415 25.00 7.48 -1.89
CA HIS A 415 24.17 6.37 -2.32
C HIS A 415 22.93 6.88 -3.02
N THR A 416 22.49 6.12 -4.00
CA THR A 416 21.27 6.34 -4.78
C THR A 416 20.29 5.22 -4.49
N PHE A 417 19.02 5.53 -4.23
CA PHE A 417 17.99 4.54 -3.95
C PHE A 417 16.81 4.68 -4.89
N ASP A 418 16.28 3.56 -5.40
CA ASP A 418 14.98 3.56 -6.07
C ASP A 418 13.81 3.50 -5.08
N SER A 419 12.58 3.50 -5.57
CA SER A 419 11.36 3.45 -4.73
C SER A 419 11.19 2.13 -3.98
N ASN A 420 11.91 1.08 -4.38
CA ASN A 420 11.91 -0.23 -3.72
C ASN A 420 13.12 -0.39 -2.78
N HIS A 421 13.87 0.69 -2.52
CA HIS A 421 15.06 0.71 -1.68
C HIS A 421 16.23 -0.14 -2.22
N ASN A 422 16.25 -0.44 -3.52
CA ASN A 422 17.47 -0.94 -4.15
C ASN A 422 18.52 0.17 -4.15
N GLN A 423 19.78 -0.18 -3.98
CA GLN A 423 20.87 0.75 -3.74
C GLN A 423 21.90 0.73 -4.88
N GLY A 424 22.37 1.91 -5.26
CA GLY A 424 23.56 2.12 -6.08
C GLY A 424 24.60 2.94 -5.33
N THR A 425 25.87 2.57 -5.45
CA THR A 425 27.02 3.30 -4.88
C THR A 425 28.16 3.27 -5.90
N ALA A 426 28.68 4.43 -6.32
CA ALA A 426 29.82 4.46 -7.24
C ALA A 426 31.04 5.22 -6.75
N SER A 427 30.89 6.10 -5.76
CA SER A 427 31.99 6.94 -5.33
C SER A 427 32.03 7.13 -3.82
N SER A 428 33.25 7.18 -3.32
CA SER A 428 33.60 7.74 -2.03
C SER A 428 34.67 8.80 -2.22
N ALA A 429 34.78 9.71 -1.26
CA ALA A 429 35.84 10.70 -1.22
C ALA A 429 36.30 10.94 0.21
N THR A 430 37.60 11.09 0.38
CA THR A 430 38.20 11.53 1.63
C THR A 430 38.57 13.00 1.54
N PHE A 431 38.35 13.79 2.59
CA PHE A 431 38.72 15.20 2.65
C PHE A 431 39.18 15.60 4.05
N ILE A 432 39.91 16.70 4.16
CA ILE A 432 40.40 17.25 5.43
C ILE A 432 39.69 18.57 5.70
N VAL A 433 39.26 18.81 6.95
CA VAL A 433 38.79 20.13 7.38
C VAL A 433 39.97 20.94 7.88
N GLN A 434 40.20 22.14 7.36
CA GLN A 434 41.19 23.10 7.88
C GLN A 434 40.57 24.48 7.98
N THR A 435 39.93 24.77 9.11
CA THR A 435 39.44 26.12 9.37
C THR A 435 40.60 27.07 9.54
N SER A 436 40.57 28.21 8.84
CA SER A 436 41.50 29.29 9.10
C SER A 436 41.35 29.69 10.56
N ALA A 437 42.41 29.59 11.35
CA ALA A 437 42.41 30.16 12.68
C ALA A 437 42.04 31.64 12.52
N LYS A 438 40.95 32.08 13.17
CA LYS A 438 40.78 33.51 13.43
C LYS A 438 42.00 33.91 14.24
N LEU A 439 42.97 34.55 13.60
CA LEU A 439 43.98 35.31 14.30
C LEU A 439 43.19 36.27 15.19
N LYS A 440 43.12 35.98 16.49
CA LYS A 440 42.67 36.97 17.46
C LYS A 440 43.65 38.11 17.27
N SER A 441 43.21 39.22 16.68
CA SER A 441 43.93 40.47 16.82
C SER A 441 43.98 40.75 18.32
N GLN A 442 45.07 40.36 18.97
CA GLN A 442 45.42 40.95 20.25
C GLN A 442 45.63 42.43 19.94
N SER A 443 44.62 43.24 20.23
CA SER A 443 44.83 44.66 20.44
C SER A 443 45.72 44.80 21.67
N ASN A 444 47.03 44.62 21.49
CA ASN A 444 48.00 45.12 22.44
C ASN A 444 47.93 46.64 22.34
N THR A 445 47.10 47.24 23.20
CA THR A 445 47.33 48.59 23.67
C THR A 445 48.57 48.58 24.54
N GLN A 446 49.75 48.53 23.91
CA GLN A 446 50.96 49.10 24.45
C GLN A 446 51.64 49.90 23.34
N GLU A 447 51.79 51.18 23.61
CA GLU A 447 52.52 52.13 22.78
C GLU A 447 53.90 51.58 22.42
N GLY A 448 54.25 51.70 21.14
CA GLY A 448 55.63 51.73 20.70
C GLY A 448 56.29 50.38 20.45
N LEU A 449 55.84 49.63 19.43
CA LEU A 449 56.74 48.81 18.61
C LEU A 449 56.05 48.45 17.29
N VAL A 450 56.58 49.04 16.20
CA VAL A 450 56.18 48.77 14.82
C VAL A 450 56.60 47.35 14.47
N LEU A 451 55.64 46.42 14.45
CA LEU A 451 55.79 45.09 13.87
C LEU A 451 54.87 44.99 12.66
N GLN A 452 55.46 45.25 11.49
CA GLN A 452 54.97 44.78 10.20
C GLN A 452 54.98 43.25 10.19
N THR A 453 53.86 42.64 9.78
CA THR A 453 53.69 41.34 9.07
C THR A 453 52.26 40.84 9.37
N TYR A 454 51.42 40.34 8.46
CA TYR A 454 51.55 39.73 7.14
C TYR A 454 50.35 40.10 6.25
N GLU A 455 50.53 41.00 5.29
CA GLU A 455 49.70 41.08 4.06
C GLU A 455 50.57 41.63 2.92
N THR A 456 51.60 40.88 2.51
CA THR A 456 52.38 41.23 1.30
C THR A 456 53.04 40.01 0.68
N VAL A 457 52.26 39.13 0.04
CA VAL A 457 52.80 38.09 -0.86
C VAL A 457 52.24 38.19 -2.28
N LYS A 458 51.47 39.23 -2.63
CA LYS A 458 50.92 39.37 -4.00
C LYS A 458 51.25 40.65 -4.76
N LEU A 459 52.11 41.53 -4.24
CA LEU A 459 52.45 42.81 -4.91
C LEU A 459 53.94 43.06 -5.15
N THR A 460 54.78 42.01 -5.12
CA THR A 460 56.23 42.14 -5.33
C THR A 460 56.70 41.43 -6.60
N TYR A 461 56.07 41.73 -7.74
CA TYR A 461 56.68 41.43 -9.06
C TYR A 461 56.57 42.59 -10.06
N THR A 462 55.60 43.50 -9.89
CA THR A 462 55.42 44.63 -10.81
C THR A 462 56.26 45.85 -10.45
N THR A 463 56.43 46.15 -9.15
CA THR A 463 57.10 47.39 -8.69
C THR A 463 58.63 47.32 -8.75
N VAL A 464 59.22 46.13 -8.65
CA VAL A 464 60.69 45.95 -8.76
C VAL A 464 61.16 46.10 -10.21
N LYS A 465 60.32 45.74 -11.21
CA LYS A 465 60.66 45.93 -12.63
C LYS A 465 60.67 47.42 -13.05
N GLN A 466 59.78 48.25 -12.52
CA GLN A 466 59.76 49.68 -12.86
C GLN A 466 60.89 50.49 -12.19
N LYS A 467 61.33 50.10 -10.99
CA LYS A 467 62.39 50.83 -10.27
C LYS A 467 63.81 50.52 -10.77
N ILE A 468 64.02 49.34 -11.37
CA ILE A 468 65.30 48.99 -12.01
C ILE A 468 65.45 49.69 -13.37
N VAL A 469 64.37 49.86 -14.13
CA VAL A 469 64.41 50.54 -15.45
C VAL A 469 64.59 52.06 -15.31
N SER A 470 64.03 52.71 -14.28
CA SER A 470 64.22 54.16 -14.08
C SER A 470 65.58 54.54 -13.51
N THR A 471 66.24 53.62 -12.79
CA THR A 471 67.59 53.86 -12.23
C THR A 471 68.69 53.60 -13.26
N ALA A 472 68.44 52.72 -14.25
CA ALA A 472 69.36 52.50 -15.37
C ALA A 472 69.30 53.62 -16.44
N LEU A 473 68.13 54.26 -16.65
CA LEU A 473 68.00 55.38 -17.59
C LEU A 473 68.70 56.66 -17.10
N SER A 474 68.64 56.95 -15.79
CA SER A 474 69.26 58.16 -15.22
C SER A 474 70.80 58.09 -15.10
N TRP A 475 71.37 56.88 -15.16
CA TRP A 475 72.83 56.68 -15.24
C TRP A 475 73.35 56.80 -16.68
N TRP A 476 72.55 56.48 -17.70
CA TRP A 476 72.97 56.60 -19.11
C TRP A 476 72.93 58.06 -19.60
N GLU A 477 71.92 58.85 -19.19
CA GLU A 477 71.83 60.28 -19.55
C GLU A 477 72.91 61.18 -18.93
N ARG A 478 73.66 60.67 -17.94
CA ARG A 478 74.81 61.36 -17.32
C ARG A 478 76.17 61.04 -17.95
N ILE A 479 76.25 60.08 -18.86
CA ILE A 479 77.52 59.62 -19.48
C ILE A 479 77.68 60.15 -20.93
N ILE A 480 76.61 60.65 -21.57
CA ILE A 480 76.64 61.13 -22.97
C ILE A 480 76.15 62.59 -23.10
N GLY A 481 76.25 63.38 -22.03
CA GLY A 481 75.86 64.80 -22.01
C GLY A 481 76.96 65.68 -21.46
#